data_AF-A0A9Q1IS30-F1
#
_entry.id   AF-A0A9Q1IS30-F1
#
_cell.length_a   1.000
_cell.length_b   1.000
_cell.length_c   1.000
_cell.angle_alpha   90.00
_cell.angle_beta   90.00
_cell.angle_gamma   90.00
#
_symmetry.space_group_name_H-M   'P 1'
#
loop_
_entity.id
_entity.type
_entity.pdbx_description
1 polymer ?
#
loop_
_entity_poly.entity_id
_entity_poly.type
_entity_poly.pdbx_seq_one_letter_code
_entity_poly.pdbx_strand_id
1 'polypeptide(L)'
;MEEEWPVLQVGDRPPIRLWRASTEIEATPTAVLHRVLRERHLWDDDLLHSRVIEALESSTEVFHYVTDSMAPHPRRDFVVLRRWRSDLPRGACLLVSSSVDHDAARLEAGLQALLLTSRFLMEPTGPGRSRLTHYCRADLRGRSPEWYNKVFGHLCAVEVTRIRDSFPVFGRAPGVRL
;
A
#
# COMPACT_ATOMS: atom_id res chain seq x y z
N MET A 1 33.77 16.09 -6.88
CA MET A 1 32.77 17.16 -7.06
C MET A 1 31.49 16.62 -6.49
N GLU A 2 31.29 16.84 -5.19
CA GLU A 2 30.14 16.34 -4.43
C GLU A 2 28.94 17.22 -4.80
N GLU A 3 27.95 16.64 -5.47
CA GLU A 3 26.64 17.28 -5.59
C GLU A 3 25.91 17.11 -4.25
N GLU A 4 26.07 18.10 -3.38
CA GLU A 4 25.21 18.31 -2.24
C GLU A 4 23.79 18.63 -2.73
N TRP A 5 22.88 17.67 -2.62
CA TRP A 5 21.46 17.92 -2.80
C TRP A 5 21.00 18.87 -1.71
N PRO A 6 20.35 20.01 -2.04
CA PRO A 6 19.90 20.94 -1.02
C PRO A 6 18.93 20.23 -0.08
N VAL A 7 19.34 20.11 1.19
CA VAL A 7 18.50 19.59 2.26
C VAL A 7 17.43 20.65 2.52
N LEU A 8 16.30 20.56 1.82
CA LEU A 8 15.13 21.38 2.11
C LEU A 8 14.72 21.13 3.57
N GLN A 9 14.78 22.20 4.39
CA GLN A 9 14.33 22.19 5.78
C GLN A 9 12.88 21.70 5.85
N VAL A 10 12.54 21.00 6.93
CA VAL A 10 11.23 20.35 7.13
C VAL A 10 10.04 21.33 6.98
N GLY A 11 10.26 22.64 7.16
CA GLY A 11 9.25 23.69 7.00
C GLY A 11 9.02 24.23 5.58
N ASP A 12 9.95 24.01 4.64
CA ASP A 12 9.86 24.59 3.27
C ASP A 12 9.33 23.62 2.22
N ARG A 13 9.02 22.37 2.61
CA ARG A 13 8.49 21.38 1.68
C ARG A 13 6.99 21.60 1.47
N PRO A 14 6.51 21.72 0.22
CA PRO A 14 5.08 21.76 -0.06
C PRO A 14 4.36 20.58 0.61
N PRO A 15 3.17 20.80 1.20
CA PRO A 15 2.49 19.75 1.94
C PRO A 15 2.16 18.57 1.00
N ILE A 16 2.65 17.38 1.35
CA ILE A 16 2.31 16.15 0.61
C ILE A 16 0.80 15.95 0.69
N ARG A 17 0.14 15.76 -0.45
CA ARG A 17 -1.32 15.60 -0.52
C ARG A 17 -1.78 14.22 -0.08
N LEU A 18 -2.98 14.15 0.51
CA LEU A 18 -3.70 12.90 0.70
C LEU A 18 -4.44 12.55 -0.58
N TRP A 19 -4.21 11.34 -1.09
CA TRP A 19 -4.90 10.80 -2.26
C TRP A 19 -5.95 9.78 -1.84
N ARG A 20 -7.04 9.72 -2.60
CA ARG A 20 -8.10 8.73 -2.45
C ARG A 20 -8.29 8.01 -3.79
N ALA A 21 -8.21 6.70 -3.78
CA ALA A 21 -8.55 5.84 -4.91
C ALA A 21 -9.60 4.81 -4.48
N SER A 22 -10.46 4.38 -5.41
CA SER A 22 -11.47 3.36 -5.11
C SER A 22 -11.80 2.49 -6.30
N THR A 23 -12.22 1.25 -6.02
CA THR A 23 -12.64 0.27 -7.03
C THR A 23 -13.65 -0.71 -6.44
N GLU A 24 -14.45 -1.35 -7.28
CA GLU A 24 -15.33 -2.47 -6.89
C GLU A 24 -14.60 -3.80 -7.10
N ILE A 25 -14.83 -4.75 -6.20
CA ILE A 25 -14.19 -6.07 -6.20
C ILE A 25 -15.26 -7.13 -5.97
N GLU A 26 -15.24 -8.18 -6.80
CA GLU A 26 -16.06 -9.39 -6.66
C GLU A 26 -15.53 -10.32 -5.56
N ALA A 27 -15.36 -9.77 -4.35
CA ALA A 27 -14.97 -10.48 -3.14
C ALA A 27 -15.57 -9.80 -1.90
N THR A 28 -15.72 -10.57 -0.81
CA THR A 28 -16.19 -10.04 0.47
C THR A 28 -15.15 -9.11 1.11
N PRO A 29 -15.55 -8.14 1.96
CA PRO A 29 -14.60 -7.25 2.65
C PRO A 29 -13.48 -7.99 3.39
N THR A 30 -13.80 -9.11 4.05
CA THR A 30 -12.82 -9.93 4.77
C THR A 30 -11.83 -10.61 3.82
N ALA A 31 -12.28 -11.08 2.65
CA ALA A 31 -11.40 -11.65 1.63
C ALA A 31 -10.45 -10.58 1.04
N VAL A 32 -10.97 -9.36 0.80
CA VAL A 32 -10.14 -8.22 0.36
C VAL A 32 -9.14 -7.82 1.44
N LEU A 33 -9.54 -7.76 2.71
CA LEU A 33 -8.63 -7.50 3.82
C LEU A 33 -7.49 -8.54 3.86
N HIS A 34 -7.81 -9.83 3.73
CA HIS A 34 -6.81 -10.90 3.72
C HIS A 34 -5.84 -10.73 2.54
N ARG A 35 -6.35 -10.47 1.33
CA ARG A 35 -5.56 -10.22 0.13
C ARG A 35 -4.54 -9.10 0.32
N VAL A 36 -4.97 -7.97 0.86
CA VAL A 36 -4.11 -6.80 1.10
C VAL A 36 -3.08 -7.09 2.21
N LEU A 37 -3.50 -7.77 3.29
CA LEU A 37 -2.66 -7.94 4.47
C LEU A 37 -1.60 -9.05 4.32
N ARG A 38 -1.96 -10.17 3.69
CA ARG A 38 -1.18 -11.42 3.70
C ARG A 38 -0.69 -11.86 2.32
N GLU A 39 -1.29 -11.35 1.25
CA GLU A 39 -1.04 -11.84 -0.11
C GLU A 39 -0.55 -10.71 -1.04
N ARG A 40 0.27 -9.79 -0.51
CA ARG A 40 0.81 -8.65 -1.27
C ARG A 40 1.53 -9.04 -2.55
N HIS A 41 2.24 -10.17 -2.52
CA HIS A 41 2.91 -10.75 -3.69
C HIS A 41 1.98 -11.08 -4.87
N LEU A 42 0.65 -11.12 -4.67
CA LEU A 42 -0.33 -11.36 -5.75
C LEU A 42 -0.75 -10.08 -6.49
N TRP A 43 -0.49 -8.91 -5.93
CA TRP A 43 -0.98 -7.63 -6.49
C TRP A 43 0.06 -6.52 -6.54
N ASP A 44 1.26 -6.73 -6.01
CA ASP A 44 2.33 -5.74 -6.05
C ASP A 44 3.51 -6.29 -6.86
N ASP A 45 3.53 -6.00 -8.16
CA ASP A 45 4.61 -6.42 -9.06
C ASP A 45 5.97 -5.81 -8.66
N ASP A 46 5.94 -4.69 -7.94
CA ASP A 46 7.12 -3.98 -7.49
C ASP A 46 7.61 -4.54 -6.13
N LEU A 47 6.90 -5.46 -5.48
CA LEU A 47 7.31 -6.05 -4.20
C LEU A 47 8.53 -6.97 -4.39
N LEU A 48 9.63 -6.62 -3.72
CA LEU A 48 10.84 -7.45 -3.73
C LEU A 48 10.85 -8.45 -2.56
N HIS A 49 10.52 -7.98 -1.36
CA HIS A 49 10.38 -8.83 -0.17
C HIS A 49 9.47 -8.16 0.86
N SER A 50 8.89 -8.97 1.74
CA SER A 50 8.15 -8.49 2.90
C SER A 50 8.14 -9.48 4.05
N ARG A 51 8.10 -8.98 5.28
CA ARG A 51 8.03 -9.80 6.50
C ARG A 51 7.36 -9.05 7.65
N VAL A 52 6.73 -9.80 8.55
CA VAL A 52 6.32 -9.29 9.86
C VAL A 52 7.57 -9.27 10.73
N ILE A 53 7.95 -8.09 11.23
CA ILE A 53 9.11 -7.92 12.11
C ILE A 53 8.70 -8.20 13.56
N GLU A 54 7.52 -7.73 13.96
CA GLU A 54 7.01 -7.89 15.32
C GLU A 54 5.48 -8.03 15.30
N ALA A 55 4.96 -9.04 15.98
CA ALA A 55 3.52 -9.18 16.23
C ALA A 55 3.19 -8.61 17.61
N LEU A 56 2.44 -7.51 17.66
CA LEU A 56 2.15 -6.78 18.91
C LEU A 56 0.86 -7.27 19.57
N GLU A 57 -0.19 -7.46 18.77
CA GLU A 57 -1.51 -7.92 19.19
C GLU A 57 -2.12 -8.82 18.10
N SER A 58 -3.28 -9.41 18.37
CA SER A 58 -3.98 -10.25 17.38
C SER A 58 -4.31 -9.53 16.06
N SER A 59 -4.41 -8.20 16.08
CA SER A 59 -4.72 -7.39 14.90
C SER A 59 -3.80 -6.19 14.70
N THR A 60 -2.62 -6.22 15.31
CA THR A 60 -1.62 -5.14 15.24
C THR A 60 -0.23 -5.74 15.10
N GLU A 61 0.54 -5.29 14.12
CA GLU A 61 1.92 -5.76 13.90
C GLU A 61 2.80 -4.69 13.26
N VAL A 62 4.11 -4.83 13.42
CA VAL A 62 5.12 -4.07 12.67
C VAL A 62 5.51 -4.90 11.45
N PHE A 63 5.35 -4.30 10.27
CA PHE A 63 5.56 -4.94 8.98
C PHE A 63 6.60 -4.18 8.18
N HIS A 64 7.53 -4.94 7.59
CA HIS A 64 8.56 -4.41 6.72
C HIS A 64 8.40 -4.95 5.31
N TYR A 65 8.59 -4.06 4.34
CA TYR A 65 8.60 -4.43 2.94
C TYR A 65 9.45 -3.48 2.11
N VAL A 66 10.02 -4.02 1.03
CA VAL A 66 10.82 -3.27 0.08
C VAL A 66 10.17 -3.37 -1.29
N THR A 67 10.00 -2.22 -1.94
CA THR A 67 9.52 -2.15 -3.32
C THR A 67 10.60 -1.66 -4.26
N ASP A 68 10.56 -2.13 -5.50
CA ASP A 68 11.36 -1.60 -6.58
C ASP A 68 10.85 -0.22 -7.01
N SER A 69 11.59 0.42 -7.91
CA SER A 69 11.19 1.70 -8.50
C SER A 69 11.68 1.79 -9.93
N MET A 70 10.89 2.45 -10.78
CA MET A 70 11.30 2.74 -12.16
C MET A 70 12.66 3.44 -12.18
N ALA A 71 13.60 2.86 -12.93
CA ALA A 71 14.95 3.37 -13.08
C ALA A 71 14.95 4.87 -13.49
N PRO A 72 15.93 5.68 -13.03
CA PRO A 72 17.08 5.33 -12.20
C PRO A 72 16.80 5.45 -10.68
N HIS A 73 15.53 5.48 -10.26
CA HIS A 73 15.21 5.75 -8.86
C HIS A 73 15.60 4.55 -7.98
N PRO A 74 16.16 4.79 -6.77
CA PRO A 74 16.49 3.70 -5.86
C PRO A 74 15.22 2.98 -5.40
N ARG A 75 15.39 1.84 -4.75
CA ARG A 75 14.30 1.10 -4.08
C ARG A 75 13.68 1.90 -2.93
N ARG A 76 12.52 1.47 -2.45
CA ARG A 76 11.84 2.06 -1.29
C ARG A 76 11.68 1.04 -0.19
N ASP A 77 12.24 1.36 0.97
CA ASP A 77 12.13 0.58 2.19
C ASP A 77 11.04 1.18 3.08
N PHE A 78 10.12 0.33 3.55
CA PHE A 78 9.03 0.73 4.41
C PHE A 78 9.00 -0.14 5.67
N VAL A 79 8.95 0.54 6.81
CA VAL A 79 8.68 -0.07 8.12
C VAL A 79 7.42 0.59 8.65
N VAL A 80 6.35 -0.19 8.82
CA VAL A 80 5.04 0.34 9.15
C VAL A 80 4.42 -0.42 10.32
N LEU A 81 3.83 0.32 11.26
CA LEU A 81 2.84 -0.24 12.16
C LEU A 81 1.54 -0.37 11.38
N ARG A 82 0.95 -1.57 11.37
CA ARG A 82 -0.34 -1.81 10.72
C ARG A 82 -1.31 -2.47 11.67
N ARG A 83 -2.55 -1.96 11.68
CA ARG A 83 -3.66 -2.46 12.49
C ARG A 83 -4.88 -2.68 11.62
N TRP A 84 -5.61 -3.77 11.85
CA TRP A 84 -6.82 -4.08 11.10
C TRP A 84 -8.01 -4.44 11.98
N ARG A 85 -9.20 -4.34 11.39
CA ARG A 85 -10.48 -4.77 11.94
C ARG A 85 -11.36 -5.36 10.84
N SER A 86 -12.03 -6.47 11.13
CA SER A 86 -12.95 -7.15 10.20
C SER A 86 -14.41 -7.13 10.63
N ASP A 87 -14.70 -6.49 11.77
CA ASP A 87 -15.96 -6.52 12.51
C ASP A 87 -16.61 -5.13 12.60
N LEU A 88 -16.38 -4.26 11.62
CA LEU A 88 -16.92 -2.91 11.65
C LEU A 88 -18.42 -2.89 11.38
N PRO A 89 -19.13 -1.80 11.79
CA PRO A 89 -20.54 -1.63 11.48
C PRO A 89 -20.83 -1.86 10.00
N ARG A 90 -21.99 -2.47 9.72
CA ARG A 90 -22.43 -2.82 8.36
C ARG A 90 -21.51 -3.82 7.64
N GLY A 91 -20.69 -4.60 8.38
CA GLY A 91 -19.86 -5.66 7.81
C GLY A 91 -18.62 -5.17 7.08
N ALA A 92 -18.16 -3.94 7.36
CA ALA A 92 -16.98 -3.37 6.75
C ALA A 92 -15.67 -3.92 7.36
N CYS A 93 -14.57 -3.77 6.63
CA CYS A 93 -13.23 -4.05 7.11
C CYS A 93 -12.35 -2.80 6.96
N LEU A 94 -11.36 -2.65 7.83
CA LEU A 94 -10.41 -1.53 7.81
C LEU A 94 -9.01 -2.05 8.07
N LEU A 95 -8.04 -1.60 7.28
CA LEU A 95 -6.61 -1.69 7.54
C LEU A 95 -6.04 -0.28 7.57
N VAL A 96 -5.37 0.09 8.66
CA VAL A 96 -4.64 1.34 8.78
C VAL A 96 -3.15 1.05 8.95
N SER A 97 -2.30 1.89 8.35
CA SER A 97 -0.86 1.77 8.46
C SER A 97 -0.18 3.14 8.46
N SER A 98 0.90 3.25 9.21
CA SER A 98 1.78 4.42 9.23
C SER A 98 3.21 3.98 9.51
N SER A 99 4.18 4.74 9.01
CA SER A 99 5.58 4.47 9.31
C SER A 99 5.87 4.62 10.79
N VAL A 100 6.77 3.76 11.28
CA VAL A 100 7.30 3.78 12.65
C VAL A 100 8.79 3.54 12.60
N ASP A 101 9.51 4.10 13.58
CA ASP A 101 10.89 3.72 13.84
C ASP A 101 10.89 2.44 14.67
N HIS A 102 11.76 1.48 14.33
CA HIS A 102 11.84 0.19 15.00
C HIS A 102 13.29 -0.33 14.97
N ASP A 103 13.83 -0.75 16.11
CA ASP A 103 15.26 -1.08 16.25
C ASP A 103 15.73 -2.24 15.36
N ALA A 104 14.84 -3.22 15.12
CA ALA A 104 15.13 -4.33 14.21
C ALA A 104 15.07 -3.95 12.72
N ALA A 105 14.59 -2.73 12.40
CA ALA A 105 14.58 -2.22 11.05
C ALA A 105 15.89 -1.49 10.76
N ARG A 106 16.82 -2.21 10.14
CA ARG A 106 17.94 -1.59 9.43
C ARG A 106 17.47 -1.29 8.02
N LEU A 107 17.86 -0.14 7.45
CA LEU A 107 17.62 0.14 6.04
C LEU A 107 18.24 -0.98 5.21
N GLU A 108 17.41 -1.84 4.63
CA GLU A 108 17.91 -3.01 3.91
C GLU A 108 18.33 -2.62 2.49
N ALA A 109 17.65 -1.65 1.87
CA ALA A 109 18.02 -1.14 0.55
C ALA A 109 17.42 0.25 0.23
N GLY A 110 18.13 1.03 -0.58
CA GLY A 110 17.58 2.23 -1.23
C GLY A 110 17.29 3.38 -0.25
N LEU A 111 16.09 3.95 -0.33
CA LEU A 111 15.65 5.06 0.52
C LEU A 111 14.50 4.63 1.43
N GLN A 112 14.58 4.98 2.71
CA GLN A 112 13.48 4.80 3.65
C GLN A 112 12.34 5.77 3.30
N ALA A 113 11.21 5.22 2.85
CA ALA A 113 10.01 5.99 2.58
C ALA A 113 9.21 6.22 3.87
N LEU A 114 8.51 7.35 3.93
CA LEU A 114 7.66 7.71 5.05
C LEU A 114 6.18 7.59 4.65
N LEU A 115 5.54 6.53 5.09
CA LEU A 115 4.10 6.34 4.96
C LEU A 115 3.38 7.13 6.07
N LEU A 116 3.06 8.39 5.78
CA LEU A 116 2.35 9.26 6.72
C LEU A 116 0.97 8.68 7.08
N THR A 117 0.27 8.11 6.10
CA THR A 117 -1.03 7.44 6.29
C THR A 117 -1.30 6.51 5.12
N SER A 118 -1.72 5.27 5.42
CA SER A 118 -2.39 4.38 4.48
C SER A 118 -3.63 3.81 5.16
N ARG A 119 -4.79 3.93 4.52
CA ARG A 119 -6.05 3.39 5.05
C ARG A 119 -6.82 2.72 3.94
N PHE A 120 -6.96 1.40 4.02
CA PHE A 120 -7.84 0.64 3.14
C PHE A 120 -9.15 0.36 3.87
N LEU A 121 -10.24 0.91 3.35
CA LEU A 121 -11.60 0.68 3.80
C LEU A 121 -12.30 -0.25 2.80
N MET A 122 -12.85 -1.36 3.27
CA MET A 122 -13.61 -2.30 2.44
C MET A 122 -15.05 -2.34 2.91
N GLU A 123 -15.98 -1.91 2.06
CA GLU A 123 -17.41 -1.81 2.39
C GLU A 123 -18.20 -2.81 1.55
N PRO A 124 -19.16 -3.56 2.12
CA PRO A 124 -20.02 -4.40 1.30
C PRO A 124 -20.86 -3.57 0.32
N THR A 125 -20.93 -4.00 -0.94
CA THR A 125 -21.78 -3.39 -1.98
C THR A 125 -22.84 -4.36 -2.53
N GLY A 126 -22.81 -5.63 -2.10
CA GLY A 126 -23.81 -6.64 -2.41
C GLY A 126 -23.32 -8.03 -2.02
N PRO A 127 -24.09 -9.08 -2.32
CA PRO A 127 -23.67 -10.47 -2.06
C PRO A 127 -22.32 -10.75 -2.72
N GLY A 128 -21.31 -11.12 -1.93
CA GLY A 128 -19.99 -11.46 -2.42
C GLY A 128 -19.16 -10.29 -2.99
N ARG A 129 -19.62 -9.04 -2.86
CA ARG A 129 -18.97 -7.85 -3.46
C ARG A 129 -18.62 -6.80 -2.43
N SER A 130 -17.55 -6.07 -2.70
CA SER A 130 -17.13 -4.94 -1.87
C SER A 130 -16.53 -3.80 -2.67
N ARG A 131 -16.66 -2.60 -2.12
CA ARG A 131 -15.92 -1.42 -2.55
C ARG A 131 -14.66 -1.30 -1.72
N LEU A 132 -13.51 -1.31 -2.38
CA LEU A 132 -12.24 -0.96 -1.76
C LEU A 132 -12.01 0.55 -1.96
N THR A 133 -11.78 1.27 -0.88
CA THR A 133 -11.32 2.67 -0.89
C THR A 133 -9.98 2.78 -0.17
N HIS A 134 -8.97 3.30 -0.85
CA HIS A 134 -7.65 3.53 -0.30
C HIS A 134 -7.38 5.03 -0.14
N TYR A 135 -7.01 5.44 1.08
CA TYR A 135 -6.51 6.78 1.38
C TYR A 135 -5.00 6.68 1.65
N CYS A 136 -4.19 7.37 0.86
CA CYS A 136 -2.73 7.28 0.95
C CYS A 136 -2.08 8.66 0.96
N ARG A 137 -1.13 8.81 1.88
CA ARG A 137 -0.21 9.96 1.96
C ARG A 137 1.16 9.40 2.30
N ALA A 138 2.13 9.57 1.41
CA ALA A 138 3.49 9.08 1.62
C ALA A 138 4.54 10.05 1.06
N ASP A 139 5.66 10.19 1.77
CA ASP A 139 6.90 10.72 1.23
C ASP A 139 7.77 9.55 0.78
N LEU A 140 7.81 9.30 -0.52
CA LEU A 140 8.73 8.33 -1.10
C LEU A 140 10.18 8.82 -1.09
N ARG A 141 10.45 10.11 -0.84
CA ARG A 141 11.77 10.76 -0.96
C ARG A 141 12.36 10.68 -2.37
N GLY A 142 13.18 11.67 -2.72
CA GLY A 142 13.84 11.73 -4.04
C GLY A 142 12.88 11.92 -5.23
N ARG A 143 11.70 12.52 -4.98
CA ARG A 143 10.72 12.90 -6.01
C ARG A 143 10.44 14.39 -5.90
N SER A 144 10.20 15.04 -7.04
CA SER A 144 9.88 16.47 -7.07
C SER A 144 8.44 16.74 -6.59
N PRO A 145 8.12 17.96 -6.12
CA PRO A 145 6.75 18.34 -5.78
C PRO A 145 5.74 18.14 -6.94
N GLU A 146 6.14 18.43 -8.17
CA GLU A 146 5.31 18.24 -9.37
C GLU A 146 4.97 16.78 -9.60
N TRP A 147 5.93 15.88 -9.34
CA TRP A 147 5.71 14.44 -9.43
C TRP A 147 4.65 13.96 -8.42
N TYR A 148 4.71 14.44 -7.17
CA TYR A 148 3.69 14.11 -6.18
C TYR A 148 2.30 14.61 -6.58
N ASN A 149 2.22 15.77 -7.23
CA ASN A 149 0.96 16.35 -7.67
C ASN A 149 0.38 15.65 -8.91
N LYS A 150 1.22 15.16 -9.83
CA LYS A 150 0.77 14.62 -11.12
C LYS A 150 0.79 13.09 -11.20
N VAL A 151 1.66 12.41 -10.47
CA VAL A 151 1.95 10.98 -10.66
C VAL A 151 1.50 10.14 -9.47
N PHE A 152 1.76 10.58 -8.23
CA PHE A 152 1.52 9.74 -7.05
C PHE A 152 0.05 9.28 -6.92
N GLY A 153 -0.92 10.13 -7.26
CA GLY A 153 -2.33 9.74 -7.28
C GLY A 153 -2.66 8.61 -8.27
N HIS A 154 -1.97 8.57 -9.42
CA HIS A 154 -2.10 7.48 -10.39
C HIS A 154 -1.54 6.17 -9.83
N LEU A 155 -0.46 6.21 -9.04
CA LEU A 155 0.07 5.01 -8.38
C LEU A 155 -0.94 4.44 -7.39
N CYS A 156 -1.62 5.26 -6.59
CA CYS A 156 -2.69 4.78 -5.70
C CYS A 156 -3.87 4.16 -6.49
N ALA A 157 -4.20 4.71 -7.66
CA ALA A 157 -5.23 4.15 -8.53
C ALA A 157 -4.82 2.79 -9.14
N VAL A 158 -3.54 2.66 -9.54
CA VAL A 158 -2.97 1.40 -10.03
C VAL A 158 -2.93 0.36 -8.90
N GLU A 159 -2.56 0.73 -7.69
CA GLU A 159 -2.53 -0.18 -6.53
C GLU A 159 -3.92 -0.81 -6.26
N VAL A 160 -4.98 -0.01 -6.15
CA VAL A 160 -6.34 -0.56 -5.95
C VAL A 160 -6.80 -1.39 -7.14
N THR A 161 -6.37 -1.03 -8.36
CA THR A 161 -6.66 -1.79 -9.59
C THR A 161 -5.98 -3.15 -9.57
N ARG A 162 -4.69 -3.23 -9.22
CA ARG A 162 -3.96 -4.49 -9.08
C ARG A 162 -4.54 -5.37 -7.98
N ILE A 163 -4.96 -4.78 -6.84
CA ILE A 163 -5.67 -5.53 -5.79
C ILE A 163 -6.95 -6.16 -6.35
N ARG A 164 -7.78 -5.41 -7.08
CA ARG A 164 -8.98 -5.95 -7.74
C ARG A 164 -8.61 -7.09 -8.69
N ASP A 165 -7.65 -6.85 -9.58
CA ASP A 165 -7.30 -7.78 -10.66
C ASP A 165 -6.60 -9.05 -10.15
N SER A 166 -6.08 -9.03 -8.93
CA SER A 166 -5.56 -10.24 -8.27
C SER A 166 -6.67 -11.24 -7.88
N PHE A 167 -7.94 -10.85 -7.88
CA PHE A 167 -9.06 -11.79 -7.65
C PHE A 167 -9.43 -12.52 -8.94
N PRO A 168 -9.70 -13.83 -8.88
CA PRO A 168 -10.12 -14.58 -10.06
C PRO A 168 -11.43 -14.01 -10.60
N VAL A 169 -11.48 -13.79 -11.91
CA VAL A 169 -12.72 -13.42 -12.59
C VAL A 169 -13.63 -14.65 -12.60
N PHE A 170 -14.76 -14.59 -11.87
CA PHE A 170 -15.81 -15.60 -12.00
C PHE A 170 -16.31 -15.59 -13.45
N GLY A 171 -16.00 -16.64 -14.23
CA GLY A 171 -16.56 -16.83 -15.58
C GLY A 171 -15.61 -17.33 -16.66
N ARG A 172 -14.30 -17.41 -16.45
CA ARG A 172 -13.41 -18.07 -17.42
C ARG A 172 -13.23 -19.54 -17.04
N ALA A 173 -14.19 -20.38 -17.45
CA ALA A 173 -13.96 -21.81 -17.52
C ALA A 173 -12.65 -22.05 -18.30
N PRO A 174 -11.73 -22.92 -17.83
CA PRO A 174 -10.59 -23.30 -18.64
C PRO A 174 -11.15 -23.94 -19.90
N GLY A 175 -10.93 -23.30 -21.05
CA GLY A 175 -11.42 -23.78 -22.33
C GLY A 175 -10.96 -25.22 -22.52
N VAL A 176 -11.93 -26.12 -22.63
CA VAL A 176 -11.72 -27.48 -23.12
C VAL A 176 -11.07 -27.35 -24.49
N ARG A 177 -9.80 -27.78 -24.60
CA ARG A 177 -9.18 -28.00 -25.91
C ARG A 177 -9.73 -29.33 -26.42
N LEU A 178 -10.50 -29.27 -27.50
CA LEU A 178 -10.74 -30.42 -28.38
C LEU A 178 -9.42 -30.85 -29.04
#